data_AF-A0A367PHD7-F1
#
_entry.id   AF-A0A367PHD7-F1
#
_cell.length_a   1.000
_cell.length_b   1.000
_cell.length_c   1.000
_cell.angle_alpha   90.00
_cell.angle_beta   90.00
_cell.angle_gamma   90.00
#
_symmetry.space_group_name_H-M   'P 1'
#
loop_
_entity.id
_entity.type
_entity.pdbx_description
1 polymer ?
#
loop_
_entity_poly.entity_id
_entity_poly.type
_entity_poly.pdbx_seq_one_letter_code
_entity_poly.pdbx_strand_id
1 'polypeptide(L)' 'MDWPAEARLVVKGLLAREGVTYAALAERLQAIGVSETEYSIANKLARGSFSLVFLLQCVRALGKDQVTIEVPGD' A
#
# COMPACT_ATOMS: atom_id res chain seq x y z
N MET A 1 13.57 6.84 15.08
CA MET A 1 12.43 6.15 14.47
C MET A 1 12.30 6.62 13.03
N ASP A 2 12.28 5.70 12.06
CA ASP A 2 12.18 6.01 10.63
C ASP A 2 10.73 5.84 10.17
N TRP A 3 9.90 6.87 10.39
CA TRP A 3 8.47 6.83 10.08
C TRP A 3 8.15 6.46 8.63
N PRO A 4 8.86 6.97 7.61
CA PRO A 4 8.69 6.50 6.24
C PRO A 4 8.93 4.99 6.06
N ALA A 5 9.94 4.43 6.74
CA ALA A 5 10.18 2.99 6.71
C ALA A 5 9.03 2.20 7.34
N GLU A 6 8.46 2.68 8.44
CA GLU A 6 7.31 2.05 9.08
C GLU A 6 6.05 2.13 8.21
N ALA A 7 5.76 3.30 7.66
CA ALA A 7 4.61 3.51 6.80
C ALA A 7 4.63 2.58 5.57
N ARG A 8 5.76 2.45 4.88
CA ARG A 8 5.84 1.53 3.72
C ARG A 8 5.69 0.06 4.12
N LEU A 9 6.06 -0.32 5.35
CA LEU A 9 5.90 -1.69 5.84
C LEU A 9 4.42 -2.06 5.98
N VAL A 10 3.54 -1.11 6.31
CA VAL A 10 2.09 -1.34 6.35
C VAL A 10 1.58 -1.84 4.99
N VAL A 11 1.86 -1.12 3.90
CA VAL A 11 1.41 -1.52 2.56
C VAL A 11 2.10 -2.78 2.08
N LYS A 12 3.40 -2.93 2.33
CA LYS A 12 4.14 -4.16 1.99
C LYS A 12 3.60 -5.38 2.73
N GLY A 13 3.22 -5.24 3.99
CA GLY A 13 2.59 -6.28 4.80
C GLY A 13 1.24 -6.71 4.23
N LEU A 14 0.40 -5.74 3.82
CA LEU A 14 -0.85 -6.03 3.12
C LEU A 14 -0.61 -6.85 1.85
N LEU A 15 0.33 -6.43 1.02
CA LEU A 15 0.67 -7.11 -0.23
C LEU A 15 1.22 -8.52 -0.01
N ALA A 16 2.12 -8.68 0.97
CA ALA A 16 2.70 -9.97 1.32
C ALA A 16 1.64 -10.96 1.83
N ARG A 17 0.68 -10.51 2.66
CA ARG A 17 -0.40 -11.34 3.20
C ARG A 17 -1.36 -11.83 2.11
N GLU A 18 -1.56 -11.02 1.06
CA GLU A 18 -2.44 -11.36 -0.06
C GLU A 18 -1.69 -11.99 -1.25
N GLY A 19 -0.35 -12.11 -1.18
CA GLY A 19 0.47 -12.62 -2.28
C GLY A 19 0.42 -11.77 -3.55
N VAL A 20 0.21 -10.45 -3.41
CA VAL A 20 0.01 -9.52 -4.53
C VAL A 20 1.29 -8.76 -4.85
N THR A 21 1.68 -8.73 -6.12
CA THR A 21 2.81 -7.93 -6.62
C THR A 21 2.41 -6.48 -6.87
N TYR A 22 3.37 -5.58 -7.06
CA TYR A 22 3.05 -4.18 -7.40
C TYR A 22 2.33 -4.04 -8.75
N ALA A 23 2.71 -4.85 -9.75
CA ALA A 23 1.99 -4.92 -11.02
C ALA A 23 0.52 -5.33 -10.82
N ALA A 24 0.26 -6.40 -10.06
CA ALA A 24 -1.10 -6.84 -9.77
C ALA A 24 -1.89 -5.82 -8.92
N LEU A 25 -1.23 -5.11 -7.99
CA LEU A 25 -1.85 -4.01 -7.26
C LEU A 25 -2.24 -2.87 -8.20
N ALA A 26 -1.38 -2.51 -9.15
CA ALA A 26 -1.68 -1.46 -10.14
C ALA A 26 -2.92 -1.81 -10.97
N GLU A 27 -3.04 -3.06 -11.44
CA GLU A 27 -4.22 -3.55 -12.15
C GLU A 27 -5.49 -3.47 -11.30
N ARG A 28 -5.42 -3.88 -10.02
CA ARG A 28 -6.55 -3.82 -9.09
C ARG A 28 -6.96 -2.40 -8.74
N LEU A 29 -6.00 -1.49 -8.58
CA LEU A 29 -6.25 -0.06 -8.38
C LEU A 29 -6.93 0.54 -9.61
N GLN A 30 -6.45 0.20 -10.81
CA GLN A 30 -7.05 0.63 -12.07
C GLN A 30 -8.51 0.16 -12.20
N ALA A 31 -8.81 -1.07 -11.76
CA ALA A 31 -10.17 -1.62 -11.77
C ALA A 31 -11.15 -0.85 -10.86
N ILE A 32 -10.65 -0.14 -9.84
CA ILE A 32 -11.46 0.74 -8.98
C ILE A 32 -11.34 2.23 -9.36
N GLY A 33 -10.79 2.54 -10.53
CA GLY A 33 -10.68 3.91 -11.05
C GLY A 33 -9.47 4.70 -10.55
N VAL A 34 -8.48 4.03 -9.96
CA VAL A 34 -7.25 4.66 -9.44
C VAL A 34 -6.10 4.38 -10.40
N SER A 35 -5.65 5.41 -11.10
CA SER A 35 -4.56 5.32 -12.07
C SER A 35 -3.20 5.30 -11.37
N GLU A 36 -2.69 4.11 -11.10
CA GLU A 36 -1.34 3.87 -10.61
C GLU A 36 -0.62 2.88 -11.54
N THR A 37 0.70 3.01 -11.63
CA THR A 37 1.56 2.04 -12.30
C THR A 37 2.42 1.33 -11.27
N GLU A 38 2.97 0.17 -11.64
CA GLU A 38 3.95 -0.52 -10.79
C GLU A 38 5.10 0.41 -10.36
N TYR A 39 5.58 1.24 -11.29
CA TYR A 39 6.64 2.22 -11.03
C TYR A 39 6.20 3.32 -10.06
N SER A 40 4.99 3.88 -10.19
CA SER A 40 4.49 4.91 -9.28
C SER A 40 4.24 4.38 -7.87
N ILE A 41 3.76 3.13 -7.75
CA ILE A 41 3.62 2.41 -6.47
C ILE A 41 4.99 2.21 -5.84
N ALA A 42 5.96 1.66 -6.59
CA ALA A 42 7.31 1.43 -6.10
C ALA A 42 7.94 2.73 -5.57
N ASN A 43 7.78 3.84 -6.30
CA ASN A 43 8.28 5.15 -5.88
C ASN A 43 7.59 5.70 -4.62
N LYS A 44 6.27 5.53 -4.48
CA LYS A 44 5.55 5.92 -3.26
C LYS A 44 6.05 5.13 -2.05
N LEU A 45 6.21 3.82 -2.20
CA LEU A 45 6.68 2.94 -1.13
C LEU A 45 8.17 3.11 -0.83
N ALA A 46 8.97 3.49 -1.83
CA ALA A 46 10.39 3.82 -1.62
C ALA A 46 10.55 5.08 -0.76
N ARG A 47 9.77 6.14 -1.05
CA ARG A 47 9.77 7.37 -0.24
C ARG A 47 9.13 7.20 1.13
N GLY A 48 8.19 6.26 1.28
CA GLY A 48 7.48 6.02 2.54
C GLY A 48 6.50 7.13 2.95
N SER A 49 6.36 8.19 2.14
CA SER A 49 5.36 9.23 2.30
C SER A 49 4.28 9.11 1.23
N PHE A 50 3.13 8.57 1.62
CA PHE A 50 1.94 8.49 0.79
C PHE A 50 0.71 8.89 1.62
N SER A 51 -0.35 9.32 0.95
CA SER A 51 -1.57 9.76 1.63
C SER A 51 -2.32 8.58 2.23
N LEU A 52 -3.10 8.83 3.28
CA LEU A 52 -4.06 7.86 3.79
C LEU A 52 -5.06 7.42 2.71
N VAL A 53 -5.38 8.31 1.76
CA VAL A 53 -6.23 7.99 0.59
C VAL A 53 -5.63 6.84 -0.20
N PHE A 54 -4.33 6.86 -0.50
CA PHE A 54 -3.66 5.77 -1.22
C PHE A 54 -3.72 4.46 -0.43
N LEU A 55 -3.53 4.50 0.90
CA LEU A 55 -3.66 3.31 1.74
C LEU A 55 -5.08 2.72 1.66
N LEU A 56 -6.13 3.55 1.80
CA LEU A 56 -7.52 3.10 1.70
C LEU A 56 -7.83 2.50 0.33
N GLN A 57 -7.29 3.09 -0.75
CA GLN A 57 -7.40 2.55 -2.09
C GLN A 57 -6.71 1.18 -2.21
N CYS A 58 -5.52 1.00 -1.63
CA CYS A 58 -4.85 -0.31 -1.59
C CYS A 58 -5.67 -1.35 -0.83
N VAL A 59 -6.20 -1.02 0.35
CA VAL A 59 -7.06 -1.92 1.15
C VAL A 59 -8.28 -2.35 0.34
N ARG A 60 -8.95 -1.39 -0.31
CA ARG A 60 -10.11 -1.66 -1.16
C ARG A 60 -9.76 -2.50 -2.39
N ALA A 61 -8.66 -2.20 -3.07
CA ALA A 61 -8.16 -2.93 -4.25
C ALA A 61 -7.76 -4.37 -3.92
N LEU A 62 -7.33 -4.63 -2.67
CA LEU A 62 -7.07 -5.97 -2.16
C LEU A 62 -8.33 -6.70 -1.68
N GLY A 63 -9.51 -6.11 -1.83
CA GLY A 63 -10.78 -6.72 -1.42
C GLY A 63 -10.97 -6.80 0.09
N LYS A 64 -10.34 -5.89 0.84
CA LYS A 64 -10.48 -5.80 2.30
C LYS A 64 -11.33 -4.59 2.68
N ASP A 65 -12.00 -4.70 3.81
CA ASP A 65 -12.80 -3.61 4.39
C ASP A 65 -12.09 -2.91 5.55
N GLN A 66 -11.00 -3.50 6.05
CA GLN A 66 -10.22 -2.96 7.16
C GLN A 66 -8.74 -3.31 7.05
N VAL A 67 -7.91 -2.49 7.69
CA VAL A 67 -6.48 -2.74 7.91
C VAL A 67 -6.15 -2.47 9.37
N THR A 68 -5.40 -3.36 9.99
CA THR A 68 -4.80 -3.14 11.31
C THR A 68 -3.39 -2.62 11.10
N ILE A 69 -3.07 -1.50 11.74
CA ILE A 69 -1.75 -0.87 11.69
C ILE A 69 -1.13 -1.00 13.07
N GLU A 70 -0.03 -1.72 13.17
CA GLU A 70 0.80 -1.75 14.37
C GLU A 70 1.78 -0.58 14.28
N VAL A 71 1.72 0.31 15.27
CA VAL A 71 2.69 1.40 15.42
C VAL A 71 3.82 0.84 16.29
N PRO A 72 5.09 0.96 15.87
CA PRO A 72 6.20 0.53 16.70
C PRO A 72 6.15 1.21 18.07
N GLY A 73 6.29 0.42 19.13
CA GLY A 73 6.57 0.93 20.47
C GLY A 73 8.04 1.33 20.61
N ASP A 74 8.34 2.08 21.66
CA ASP A 74 9.71 2.41 22.08
C ASP A 74 10.52 1.15 22.45
#